data_AF-A0A9E4LD52-F1
#
_entry.id   AF-A0A9E4LD52-F1
#
_cell.length_a   1.000
_cell.length_b   1.000
_cell.length_c   1.000
_cell.angle_alpha   90.00
_cell.angle_beta   90.00
_cell.angle_gamma   90.00
#
_symmetry.space_group_name_H-M   'P 1'
#
loop_
_entity.id
_entity.type
_entity.pdbx_description
1 polymer ?
#
loop_
_entity_poly.entity_id
_entity_poly.type
_entity_poly.pdbx_seq_one_letter_code
_entity_poly.pdbx_strand_id
1 'polypeptide(L)'
;MCPESADALKDQPRRHRARRENPMSLAERFPPPRPRRSPVPAWTLPIADFMLALLAFVLGYIARYQLNLIRPVLEINQAPFEPYIPFALLYAVLLYFAHHSNGLYRLVRGRSLIEEVTNSANGIATAAVVLLAFFFVTQCYVSSRLMMVYVGVFTLVLTGISRVVLRLLLA
;
A
#
# COMPACT_ATOMS: atom_id res chain seq x y z
N MET A 1 85.91 -23.93 -22.32
CA MET A 1 85.85 -24.31 -20.90
C MET A 1 85.46 -23.06 -20.10
N CYS A 2 84.18 -22.96 -19.70
CA CYS A 2 83.61 -22.00 -18.72
C CYS A 2 83.57 -20.49 -19.07
N PRO A 3 82.60 -19.72 -18.51
CA PRO A 3 81.62 -19.01 -19.34
C PRO A 3 81.59 -17.48 -19.19
N GLU A 4 80.90 -16.87 -20.15
CA GLU A 4 80.56 -15.45 -20.28
C GLU A 4 79.64 -14.99 -19.15
N SER A 5 80.21 -14.22 -18.22
CA SER A 5 79.52 -13.57 -17.11
C SER A 5 79.29 -12.10 -17.44
N ALA A 6 78.10 -11.72 -17.90
CA ALA A 6 77.57 -10.35 -17.76
C ALA A 6 76.13 -10.24 -18.28
N ASP A 7 75.28 -11.23 -18.02
CA ASP A 7 73.87 -11.10 -18.34
C ASP A 7 73.18 -10.20 -17.33
N ALA A 8 72.76 -9.04 -17.85
CA ALA A 8 71.51 -8.37 -17.54
C ALA A 8 71.22 -8.20 -16.04
N LEU A 9 71.97 -7.25 -15.48
CA LEU A 9 71.46 -6.19 -14.63
C LEU A 9 69.91 -6.10 -14.62
N LYS A 10 69.33 -6.67 -13.57
CA LYS A 10 68.30 -6.06 -12.73
C LYS A 10 67.28 -5.18 -13.48
N ASP A 11 66.25 -5.79 -14.03
CA ASP A 11 64.98 -5.09 -14.24
C ASP A 11 63.85 -5.92 -13.60
N GLN A 12 63.77 -5.83 -12.26
CA GLN A 12 62.63 -6.33 -11.51
C GLN A 12 61.49 -5.32 -11.65
N PRO A 13 60.33 -5.70 -12.21
CA PRO A 13 59.18 -4.82 -12.23
C PRO A 13 58.75 -4.57 -10.79
N ARG A 14 58.77 -3.29 -10.39
CA ARG A 14 58.22 -2.80 -9.13
C ARG A 14 56.80 -3.35 -8.99
N ARG A 15 56.65 -4.39 -8.16
CA ARG A 15 55.36 -4.86 -7.67
C ARG A 15 54.72 -3.69 -6.94
N HIS A 16 53.89 -2.93 -7.65
CA HIS A 16 52.89 -2.07 -7.05
C HIS A 16 52.07 -2.95 -6.11
N ARG A 17 52.43 -2.91 -4.82
CA ARG A 17 51.63 -3.45 -3.74
C ARG A 17 50.26 -2.81 -3.92
N ALA A 18 49.33 -3.58 -4.48
CA ALA A 18 47.91 -3.34 -4.34
C ALA A 18 47.70 -3.13 -2.83
N ARG A 19 47.49 -1.87 -2.47
CA ARG A 19 47.13 -1.43 -1.14
C ARG A 19 45.86 -2.20 -0.83
N ARG A 20 46.00 -3.32 -0.10
CA ARG A 20 44.87 -4.07 0.44
C ARG A 20 44.14 -3.09 1.36
N GLU A 21 43.18 -2.36 0.80
CA GLU A 21 42.25 -1.58 1.57
C GLU A 21 41.54 -2.59 2.47
N ASN A 22 41.84 -2.48 3.75
CA ASN A 22 41.36 -3.40 4.75
C ASN A 22 39.82 -3.40 4.65
N PRO A 23 39.16 -4.54 4.37
CA PRO A 23 37.70 -4.59 4.18
C PRO A 23 36.94 -4.07 5.41
N MET A 24 37.60 -4.10 6.57
CA MET A 24 37.11 -3.54 7.84
C MET A 24 36.91 -2.00 7.78
N SER A 25 37.68 -1.27 6.97
CA SER A 25 37.58 0.19 6.83
C SER A 25 36.41 0.67 5.96
N LEU A 26 35.82 -0.22 5.15
CA LEU A 26 34.63 0.08 4.34
C LEU A 26 33.35 -0.08 5.16
N ALA A 27 33.30 -1.08 6.05
CA ALA A 27 32.16 -1.33 6.93
C ALA A 27 31.99 -0.23 8.01
N GLU A 28 33.08 0.34 8.52
CA GLU A 28 33.01 1.49 9.45
C GLU A 28 32.56 2.79 8.78
N ARG A 29 32.87 2.96 7.48
CA ARG A 29 32.55 4.19 6.74
C ARG A 29 31.06 4.34 6.46
N PHE A 30 30.32 3.23 6.48
CA PHE A 30 28.89 3.17 6.22
C PHE A 30 28.19 2.36 7.31
N PRO A 31 27.90 2.95 8.48
CA PRO A 31 27.06 2.29 9.47
C PRO A 31 25.73 1.90 8.81
N PRO A 32 25.21 0.67 9.05
CA PRO A 32 23.94 0.26 8.50
C PRO A 32 22.86 1.26 8.95
N PRO A 33 21.95 1.67 8.05
CA PRO A 33 20.88 2.58 8.40
C PRO A 33 20.12 2.01 9.59
N ARG A 34 20.16 2.71 10.74
CA ARG A 34 19.43 2.28 11.94
C ARG A 34 17.94 2.16 11.58
N PRO A 35 17.28 1.03 11.87
CA PRO A 35 15.84 0.91 11.67
C PRO A 35 15.17 1.96 12.55
N ARG A 36 14.70 3.04 11.92
CA ARG A 36 14.02 4.13 12.61
C ARG A 36 12.62 3.66 12.94
N ARG A 37 12.35 3.51 14.24
CA ARG A 37 10.98 3.31 14.74
C ARG A 37 10.20 4.59 14.47
N SER A 38 9.21 4.52 13.59
CA SER A 38 8.17 5.55 13.53
C SER A 38 7.45 5.57 14.88
N PRO A 39 7.09 6.75 15.43
CA PRO A 39 6.32 6.83 16.68
C PRO A 39 4.97 6.13 16.58
N VAL A 40 4.41 6.07 15.36
CA VAL A 40 3.16 5.40 15.06
C VAL A 40 3.38 3.88 14.96
N PRO A 41 2.60 3.06 15.70
CA PRO A 41 2.61 1.61 15.56
C PRO A 41 2.26 1.21 14.13
N ALA A 42 2.96 0.24 13.55
CA ALA A 42 2.73 -0.19 12.16
C ALA A 42 1.30 -0.71 11.88
N TRP A 43 0.54 -1.01 12.93
CA TRP A 43 -0.80 -1.61 12.82
C TRP A 43 -1.92 -0.56 12.81
N THR A 44 -1.63 0.70 13.13
CA THR A 44 -2.65 1.77 13.14
C THR A 44 -3.24 2.00 11.76
N LEU A 45 -2.39 2.03 10.73
CA LEU A 45 -2.83 2.26 9.34
C LEU A 45 -3.72 1.11 8.81
N PRO A 46 -3.33 -0.17 8.92
CA PRO A 46 -4.21 -1.28 8.55
C PRO A 46 -5.56 -1.27 9.27
N ILE A 47 -5.56 -1.01 10.59
CA ILE A 47 -6.79 -1.00 11.38
C ILE A 47 -7.68 0.18 10.97
N ALA A 48 -7.09 1.35 10.75
CA ALA A 48 -7.83 2.51 10.27
C ALA A 48 -8.46 2.24 8.90
N ASP A 49 -7.68 1.72 7.94
CA ASP A 49 -8.18 1.42 6.60
C ASP A 49 -9.31 0.35 6.63
N PHE A 50 -9.18 -0.65 7.52
CA PHE A 50 -10.24 -1.65 7.74
C PHE A 50 -11.53 -1.02 8.28
N MET A 51 -11.42 -0.15 9.29
CA MET A 51 -12.57 0.56 9.86
C MET A 51 -13.22 1.52 8.86
N LEU A 52 -12.41 2.20 8.05
CA LEU A 52 -12.89 3.09 6.99
C LEU A 52 -13.62 2.32 5.89
N ALA A 53 -13.17 1.10 5.55
CA ALA A 53 -13.87 0.24 4.59
C ALA A 53 -15.26 -0.17 5.11
N LEU A 54 -15.37 -0.55 6.39
CA LEU A 54 -16.67 -0.84 7.01
C LEU A 54 -17.57 0.40 7.06
N LEU A 55 -17.01 1.55 7.44
CA LEU A 55 -17.73 2.81 7.46
C LEU A 55 -18.22 3.22 6.06
N ALA A 56 -17.43 2.97 5.02
CA ALA A 56 -17.83 3.22 3.63
C ALA A 56 -19.04 2.37 3.21
N PHE A 57 -19.14 1.13 3.69
CA PHE A 57 -20.32 0.29 3.49
C PHE A 57 -21.56 0.85 4.18
N VAL A 58 -21.43 1.30 5.43
CA VAL A 58 -22.53 1.90 6.18
C VAL A 58 -22.98 3.20 5.50
N LEU A 59 -22.05 4.07 5.11
CA LEU A 59 -22.36 5.32 4.40
C LEU A 59 -22.96 5.06 3.03
N GLY A 60 -22.47 4.07 2.29
CA GLY A 60 -23.06 3.62 1.03
C GLY A 60 -24.51 3.18 1.20
N TYR A 61 -24.80 2.43 2.28
CA TYR A 61 -26.15 2.00 2.61
C TYR A 61 -27.06 3.18 2.94
N ILE A 62 -26.63 4.10 3.80
CA ILE A 62 -27.39 5.30 4.14
C ILE A 62 -27.64 6.15 2.89
N ALA A 63 -26.62 6.38 2.08
CA ALA A 63 -26.73 7.17 0.85
C ALA A 63 -27.71 6.55 -0.15
N ARG A 64 -27.74 5.21 -0.23
CA ARG A 64 -28.62 4.50 -1.15
C ARG A 64 -30.07 4.49 -0.68
N TYR A 65 -30.31 4.20 0.59
CA TYR A 65 -31.66 3.90 1.13
C TYR A 65 -32.32 5.08 1.83
N GLN A 66 -31.55 5.95 2.50
CA GLN A 66 -32.11 7.13 3.18
C GLN A 66 -32.05 8.37 2.29
N LEU A 67 -30.91 8.63 1.65
CA LEU A 67 -30.75 9.83 0.81
C LEU A 67 -31.32 9.66 -0.61
N ASN A 68 -31.73 8.44 -0.98
CA ASN A 68 -32.28 8.10 -2.30
C ASN A 68 -31.43 8.69 -3.45
N LEU A 69 -30.12 8.74 -3.25
CA LEU A 69 -29.21 9.48 -4.11
C LEU A 69 -29.25 8.84 -5.52
N ILE A 70 -29.41 9.68 -6.56
CA ILE A 70 -29.54 9.33 -7.99
C ILE A 70 -30.89 8.71 -8.41
N ARG A 71 -31.48 7.78 -7.64
CA ARG A 71 -32.82 7.25 -7.93
C ARG A 71 -33.61 6.88 -6.67
N PRO A 72 -34.89 7.28 -6.59
CA PRO A 72 -35.78 6.85 -5.51
C PRO A 72 -35.95 5.32 -5.53
N VAL A 73 -35.77 4.72 -4.36
CA VAL A 73 -36.05 3.30 -4.11
C VAL A 73 -37.54 3.18 -3.82
N LEU A 74 -38.29 2.40 -4.60
CA LEU A 74 -39.64 2.00 -4.19
C LEU A 74 -39.53 1.18 -2.90
N GLU A 75 -40.46 1.35 -1.95
CA GLU A 75 -40.43 0.71 -0.61
C GLU A 75 -40.21 -0.81 -0.66
N ILE A 76 -40.66 -1.48 -1.73
CA ILE A 76 -40.46 -2.92 -1.99
C ILE A 76 -38.98 -3.33 -2.11
N ASN A 77 -38.10 -2.39 -2.47
CA ASN A 77 -36.67 -2.63 -2.68
C ASN A 77 -35.80 -2.25 -1.48
N GLN A 78 -36.40 -1.89 -0.33
CA GLN A 78 -35.65 -1.66 0.91
C GLN A 78 -35.13 -3.00 1.44
N ALA A 79 -33.81 -3.21 1.30
CA ALA A 79 -33.16 -4.42 1.79
C ALA A 79 -32.56 -4.20 3.19
N PRO A 80 -32.58 -5.22 4.07
CA PRO A 80 -31.85 -5.19 5.34
C PRO A 80 -30.34 -4.98 5.13
N PHE A 81 -29.61 -4.54 6.16
CA PHE A 81 -28.15 -4.37 6.08
C PHE A 81 -27.40 -5.69 6.29
N GLU A 82 -27.99 -6.66 6.99
CA GLU A 82 -27.38 -7.93 7.38
C GLU A 82 -26.74 -8.71 6.20
N PRO A 83 -27.36 -8.79 5.00
CA PRO A 83 -26.76 -9.47 3.86
C PRO A 83 -25.46 -8.83 3.37
N TYR A 84 -25.20 -7.55 3.68
CA TYR A 84 -24.01 -6.83 3.23
C TYR A 84 -22.78 -7.06 4.11
N ILE A 85 -22.96 -7.56 5.35
CA ILE A 85 -21.87 -7.80 6.32
C ILE A 85 -20.75 -8.69 5.75
N PRO A 86 -21.01 -9.89 5.18
CA PRO A 86 -19.94 -10.74 4.66
C PRO A 86 -19.17 -10.06 3.52
N PHE A 87 -19.85 -9.25 2.71
CA PHE A 87 -19.22 -8.50 1.63
C PHE A 87 -18.38 -7.32 2.12
N ALA A 88 -18.83 -6.64 3.17
CA ALA A 88 -18.06 -5.59 3.82
C ALA A 88 -16.76 -6.13 4.41
N LEU A 89 -16.82 -7.28 5.08
CA LEU A 89 -15.64 -7.98 5.60
C LEU A 89 -14.71 -8.42 4.47
N LEU A 90 -15.26 -9.05 3.42
CA LEU A 90 -14.48 -9.46 2.25
C LEU A 90 -13.77 -8.26 1.61
N TYR A 91 -14.49 -7.14 1.44
CA TYR A 91 -13.92 -5.92 0.88
C TYR A 91 -12.80 -5.35 1.74
N ALA A 92 -12.99 -5.29 3.06
CA ALA A 92 -11.99 -4.79 3.99
C ALA A 92 -10.70 -5.65 3.95
N VAL A 93 -10.85 -6.97 3.83
CA VAL A 93 -9.73 -7.91 3.65
C VAL A 93 -9.03 -7.69 2.31
N LEU A 94 -9.78 -7.59 1.20
CA LEU A 94 -9.22 -7.31 -0.13
C LEU A 94 -8.47 -5.98 -0.15
N LEU A 95 -9.03 -4.95 0.49
CA LEU A 95 -8.42 -3.63 0.59
C LEU A 95 -7.12 -3.69 1.41
N TYR A 96 -7.11 -4.42 2.52
CA TYR A 96 -5.90 -4.65 3.30
C TYR A 96 -4.78 -5.24 2.44
N PHE A 97 -5.08 -6.31 1.68
CA PHE A 97 -4.10 -6.94 0.80
C PHE A 97 -3.63 -6.00 -0.31
N ALA A 98 -4.53 -5.25 -0.94
CA ALA A 98 -4.19 -4.30 -1.99
C ALA A 98 -3.32 -3.14 -1.49
N HIS A 99 -3.58 -2.62 -0.28
CA HIS A 99 -2.73 -1.61 0.33
C HIS A 99 -1.40 -2.17 0.82
N HIS A 100 -1.38 -3.43 1.26
CA HIS A 100 -0.16 -4.13 1.64
C HIS A 100 0.76 -4.33 0.42
N SER A 101 0.23 -4.82 -0.70
CA SER A 101 1.01 -5.04 -1.93
C SER A 101 1.57 -3.73 -2.50
N ASN A 102 0.82 -2.63 -2.40
CA ASN A 102 1.26 -1.31 -2.85
C ASN A 102 2.23 -0.63 -1.86
N GLY A 103 2.56 -1.31 -0.75
CA GLY A 103 3.48 -0.80 0.27
C GLY A 103 3.00 0.48 0.94
N LEU A 104 1.69 0.76 0.98
CA LEU A 104 1.15 1.98 1.60
C LEU A 104 1.42 2.05 3.09
N TYR A 105 1.60 0.91 3.74
CA TYR A 105 1.94 0.85 5.16
C TYR A 105 3.42 1.18 5.46
N ARG A 106 4.25 1.35 4.42
CA ARG A 106 5.64 1.79 4.58
C ARG A 106 5.70 3.31 4.47
N LEU A 107 6.05 3.98 5.57
CA LEU A 107 6.32 5.41 5.58
C LEU A 107 7.68 5.66 4.89
N VAL A 108 7.65 5.88 3.57
CA VAL A 108 8.83 6.27 2.79
C VAL A 108 8.95 7.80 2.83
N ARG A 109 10.03 8.31 3.41
CA ARG A 109 10.27 9.76 3.48
C ARG A 109 10.58 10.30 2.08
N GLY A 110 9.83 11.30 1.62
CA GLY A 110 9.93 11.87 0.27
C GLY A 110 8.82 11.45 -0.69
N ARG A 111 7.87 10.60 -0.26
CA ARG A 111 6.71 10.23 -1.09
C ARG A 111 5.77 11.42 -1.31
N SER A 112 5.46 11.71 -2.57
CA SER A 112 4.54 12.80 -2.92
C SER A 112 3.10 12.45 -2.51
N LEU A 113 2.28 13.46 -2.18
CA LEU A 113 0.85 13.25 -1.91
C LEU A 113 0.14 12.58 -3.08
N ILE A 114 0.48 13.00 -4.30
CA ILE A 114 -0.11 12.48 -5.53
C ILE A 114 0.19 10.99 -5.66
N GLU A 115 1.40 10.55 -5.34
CA GLU A 115 1.77 9.13 -5.39
C GLU A 115 1.01 8.31 -4.32
N GLU A 116 0.84 8.84 -3.11
CA GLU A 116 0.04 8.20 -2.06
C GLU A 116 -1.43 8.05 -2.46
N VAL A 117 -2.03 9.11 -2.99
CA VAL A 117 -3.43 9.10 -3.45
C VAL A 117 -3.60 8.15 -4.64
N THR A 118 -2.68 8.18 -5.61
CA THR A 118 -2.75 7.32 -6.80
C THR A 118 -2.59 5.84 -6.42
N ASN A 119 -1.66 5.51 -5.53
CA ASN A 119 -1.49 4.13 -5.06
C ASN A 119 -2.65 3.65 -4.19
N SER A 120 -3.26 4.55 -3.42
CA SER A 120 -4.49 4.27 -2.67
C SER A 120 -5.64 3.98 -3.64
N ALA A 121 -5.83 4.83 -4.64
CA ALA A 121 -6.88 4.71 -5.66
C ALA A 121 -6.74 3.40 -6.45
N ASN A 122 -5.52 3.04 -6.88
CA ASN A 122 -5.26 1.78 -7.59
C ASN A 122 -5.59 0.56 -6.72
N GLY A 123 -5.25 0.60 -5.42
CA GLY A 123 -5.58 -0.47 -4.48
C GLY A 123 -7.09 -0.61 -4.28
N ILE A 124 -7.79 0.51 -4.09
CA ILE A 124 -9.25 0.58 -3.93
C ILE A 124 -9.94 0.08 -5.19
N ALA A 125 -9.49 0.51 -6.38
CA ALA A 125 -10.05 0.07 -7.66
C ALA A 125 -9.87 -1.45 -7.84
N THR A 126 -8.68 -1.98 -7.56
CA THR A 126 -8.43 -3.43 -7.62
C THR A 126 -9.35 -4.20 -6.68
N ALA A 127 -9.42 -3.79 -5.41
CA ALA A 127 -10.30 -4.43 -4.43
C ALA A 127 -11.78 -4.33 -4.82
N ALA A 128 -12.21 -3.17 -5.33
CA ALA A 128 -13.59 -2.94 -5.76
C ALA A 128 -13.95 -3.79 -6.97
N VAL A 129 -13.07 -3.91 -7.96
CA VAL A 129 -13.27 -4.77 -9.15
C VAL A 129 -13.35 -6.23 -8.76
N VAL A 130 -12.45 -6.72 -7.88
CA VAL A 130 -12.49 -8.10 -7.37
C VAL A 130 -13.78 -8.36 -6.61
N LEU A 131 -14.21 -7.43 -5.76
CA LEU A 131 -15.48 -7.54 -5.04
C LEU A 131 -16.66 -7.55 -6.01
N LEU A 132 -16.66 -6.69 -7.04
CA LEU A 132 -17.68 -6.68 -8.09
C LEU A 132 -17.75 -8.03 -8.82
N ALA A 133 -16.61 -8.59 -9.20
CA ALA A 133 -16.54 -9.92 -9.81
C ALA A 133 -17.14 -10.99 -8.90
N PHE A 134 -16.84 -10.95 -7.60
CA PHE A 134 -17.42 -11.87 -6.62
C PHE A 134 -18.94 -11.73 -6.51
N PHE A 135 -19.47 -10.51 -6.52
CA PHE A 135 -20.92 -10.26 -6.54
C PHE A 135 -21.60 -10.82 -7.81
N PHE A 136 -20.95 -10.68 -8.97
CA PHE A 136 -21.47 -11.24 -10.21
C PHE A 136 -21.52 -12.78 -10.18
N VAL A 137 -20.48 -13.43 -9.65
CA VAL A 137 -20.41 -14.89 -9.54
C VAL A 137 -21.45 -15.42 -8.56
N THR A 138 -21.63 -14.75 -7.42
CA THR A 138 -22.62 -15.16 -6.40
C THR A 138 -24.06 -14.86 -6.80
N GLN A 139 -24.28 -14.17 -7.93
CA GLN A 139 -25.59 -13.76 -8.45
C GLN A 139 -26.52 -13.23 -7.34
N CYS A 140 -25.95 -12.54 -6.36
CA CYS A 140 -26.68 -12.21 -5.15
C CYS A 140 -27.82 -11.23 -5.50
N TYR A 141 -29.05 -11.60 -5.18
CA TYR A 141 -30.30 -10.86 -5.47
C TYR A 141 -30.45 -9.57 -4.63
N VAL A 142 -29.34 -9.01 -4.13
CA VAL A 142 -29.36 -7.72 -3.43
C VAL A 142 -29.25 -6.61 -4.46
N SER A 143 -30.42 -6.05 -4.76
CA SER A 143 -30.84 -5.43 -6.03
C SER A 143 -30.18 -4.09 -6.42
N SER A 144 -29.00 -3.73 -5.91
CA SER A 144 -28.37 -2.44 -6.27
C SER A 144 -26.88 -2.56 -6.51
N ARG A 145 -26.52 -2.79 -7.78
CA ARG A 145 -25.16 -2.61 -8.31
C ARG A 145 -24.60 -1.21 -8.02
N LEU A 146 -25.49 -0.22 -7.91
CA LEU A 146 -25.17 1.16 -7.52
C LEU A 146 -24.54 1.25 -6.11
N MET A 147 -24.89 0.34 -5.20
CA MET A 147 -24.32 0.27 -3.85
C MET A 147 -22.80 0.08 -3.92
N MET A 148 -22.34 -0.82 -4.79
CA MET A 148 -20.92 -1.14 -4.95
C MET A 148 -20.12 0.07 -5.43
N VAL A 149 -20.72 0.86 -6.30
CA VAL A 149 -20.13 2.12 -6.78
C VAL A 149 -20.02 3.11 -5.63
N TYR A 150 -21.07 3.28 -4.81
CA TYR A 150 -21.00 4.15 -3.63
C TYR A 150 -19.92 3.72 -2.65
N VAL A 151 -19.82 2.42 -2.35
CA VAL A 151 -18.76 1.88 -1.47
C VAL A 151 -17.39 2.25 -2.01
N GLY A 152 -17.11 2.03 -3.29
CA GLY A 152 -15.82 2.37 -3.89
C GLY A 152 -15.50 3.88 -3.79
N VAL A 153 -16.48 4.74 -4.09
CA VAL A 153 -16.33 6.20 -4.01
C VAL A 153 -16.12 6.66 -2.57
N PHE A 154 -16.93 6.21 -1.61
CA PHE A 154 -16.78 6.57 -0.20
C PHE A 154 -15.46 6.08 0.37
N THR A 155 -15.03 4.87 0.00
CA THR A 155 -13.72 4.34 0.43
C THR A 155 -12.58 5.22 -0.10
N LEU A 156 -12.65 5.64 -1.37
CA LEU A 156 -11.64 6.54 -1.95
C LEU A 156 -11.56 7.88 -1.21
N VAL A 157 -12.72 8.49 -0.95
CA VAL A 157 -12.79 9.78 -0.25
C VAL A 157 -12.29 9.65 1.19
N LEU A 158 -12.78 8.66 1.94
CA LEU A 158 -12.42 8.43 3.34
C LEU A 158 -10.93 8.12 3.52
N THR A 159 -10.39 7.20 2.71
CA THR A 159 -8.96 6.86 2.76
C THR A 159 -8.12 8.06 2.35
N GLY A 160 -8.52 8.81 1.32
CA GLY A 160 -7.85 10.05 0.93
C GLY A 160 -7.77 11.07 2.06
N ILE A 161 -8.89 11.34 2.73
CA ILE A 161 -8.95 12.24 3.89
C ILE A 161 -8.05 11.72 5.03
N SER A 162 -8.11 10.42 5.34
CA SER A 162 -7.29 9.80 6.37
C SER A 162 -5.78 10.03 6.13
N ARG A 163 -5.31 9.93 4.88
CA ARG A 163 -3.91 10.22 4.53
C ARG A 163 -3.55 11.69 4.73
N VAL A 164 -4.43 12.61 4.34
CA VAL A 164 -4.22 14.06 4.55
C VAL A 164 -4.14 14.39 6.04
N VAL A 165 -5.07 13.87 6.84
CA VAL A 165 -5.08 14.06 8.30
C VAL A 165 -3.80 13.52 8.93
N LEU A 166 -3.38 12.30 8.58
CA LEU A 166 -2.14 11.72 9.08
C LEU A 166 -0.91 12.57 8.71
N ARG A 167 -0.88 13.11 7.49
CA ARG A 167 0.21 14.00 7.05
C ARG A 167 0.21 15.31 7.84
N LEU A 168 -0.94 15.90 8.11
CA LEU A 168 -1.05 17.12 8.92
C LEU A 168 -0.64 16.90 10.38
N LEU A 169 -0.92 15.72 10.95
CA LEU A 169 -0.52 15.38 12.32
C LEU A 169 0.97 15.07 12.47
N LEU A 170 1.64 14.65 11.39
CA LEU A 170 3.07 14.29 11.38
C LEU A 170 3.97 15.40 10.79
N ALA A 171 3.39 16.47 10.24
CA ALA A 171 4.07 17.66 9.74
C ALA A 171 4.44 18.60 10.89
#